data_AF-A0A0C3DUX2-F1
#
_entry.id   AF-A0A0C3DUX2-F1
#
_cell.length_a   1.000
_cell.length_b   1.000
_cell.length_c   1.000
_cell.angle_alpha   90.00
_cell.angle_beta   90.00
_cell.angle_gamma   90.00
#
_symmetry.space_group_name_H-M   'P 1'
#
loop_
_entity.id
_entity.type
_entity.pdbx_description
1 polymer ?
#
loop_
_entity_poly.entity_id
_entity_poly.type
_entity_poly.pdbx_seq_one_letter_code
_entity_poly.pdbx_strand_id
1 'polypeptide(L)' 'FRQVPTFGQDTIRWFHKNVSELKRLVARDFEDILQCSIPVFVGLLPDPHNMQVLHLLFVL' A
#
# COMPACT_ATOMS: atom_id res chain seq x y z
N PHE A 1 -1.86 7.72 -1.05
CA PHE A 1 -3.09 7.40 -0.28
C PHE A 1 -4.22 8.40 -0.46
N ARG A 2 -4.01 9.73 -0.40
CA ARG A 2 -5.14 10.70 -0.56
C ARG A 2 -5.92 10.61 -1.89
N GLN A 3 -5.30 10.08 -2.94
CA GLN A 3 -5.91 9.84 -4.26
C GLN A 3 -6.25 8.36 -4.52
N VAL A 4 -5.96 7.46 -3.58
CA VAL A 4 -6.25 6.03 -3.70
C VAL A 4 -7.46 5.76 -2.82
N PRO A 5 -8.62 5.35 -3.37
CA PRO A 5 -9.78 5.01 -2.55
C PRO A 5 -9.43 3.85 -1.62
N THR A 6 -9.97 3.84 -0.41
CA THR A 6 -9.83 2.70 0.51
C THR A 6 -10.42 1.45 -0.15
N PHE A 7 -9.61 0.40 -0.28
CA PHE A 7 -10.05 -0.85 -0.88
C PHE A 7 -10.95 -1.57 0.13
N GLY A 8 -12.23 -1.78 -0.19
CA GLY A 8 -13.21 -2.33 0.75
C GLY A 8 -13.63 -1.30 1.81
N GLN A 9 -14.82 -0.71 1.65
CA GLN A 9 -15.38 0.30 2.56
C GLN A 9 -15.51 -0.16 4.02
N ASP A 10 -15.54 -1.48 4.27
CA ASP A 10 -15.75 -2.05 5.60
C ASP A 10 -14.50 -2.68 6.25
N THR A 11 -13.48 -3.05 5.46
CA THR A 11 -12.34 -3.84 5.96
C THR A 11 -11.10 -2.97 6.19
N ILE A 12 -10.82 -2.03 5.27
CA ILE A 12 -9.65 -1.14 5.36
C ILE A 12 -10.06 0.22 5.91
N ARG A 13 -9.49 0.61 7.06
CA ARG A 13 -9.79 1.90 7.70
C ARG A 13 -9.13 3.07 6.95
N TRP A 14 -9.66 4.26 7.16
CA TRP A 14 -9.08 5.49 6.62
C TRP A 14 -7.66 5.70 7.14
N PHE A 15 -6.69 5.74 6.21
CA PHE A 15 -5.30 6.04 6.54
C PHE A 15 -5.13 7.46 7.07
N HIS A 16 -4.12 7.65 7.93
CA HIS A 16 -3.73 8.98 8.39
C HIS A 16 -3.36 9.88 7.19
N LYS A 17 -3.57 11.20 7.31
CA LYS A 17 -3.31 12.17 6.23
C LYS A 17 -1.90 12.10 5.65
N ASN A 18 -0.92 11.65 6.44
CA ASN A 18 0.47 11.48 6.02
C ASN A 18 0.98 10.07 6.33
N VAL A 19 0.75 9.13 5.41
CA VAL A 19 1.28 7.77 5.49
C VAL A 19 2.79 7.73 5.25
N SER A 20 3.33 8.64 4.43
CA SER A 20 4.77 8.69 4.11
C SER A 20 5.66 9.04 5.29
N GLU A 21 5.13 9.69 6.33
CA GLU A 21 5.89 9.95 7.57
C GLU A 21 6.12 8.67 8.39
N LEU A 22 5.32 7.61 8.17
CA LEU A 22 5.35 6.33 8.91
C LEU A 22 5.31 6.49 10.44
N LYS A 23 4.94 7.67 10.95
CA LYS A 23 4.87 7.98 12.38
C LYS A 23 3.57 7.44 12.96
N ARG A 24 3.68 6.71 14.07
CA ARG A 24 2.55 6.16 14.86
C ARG A 24 1.69 5.15 14.08
N LEU A 25 2.33 4.31 13.26
CA LEU A 25 1.66 3.15 12.65
C LEU A 25 1.69 1.97 13.60
N VAL A 26 0.54 1.31 13.77
CA VAL A 26 0.46 0.00 14.42
C VAL A 26 0.69 -1.08 13.34
N ALA A 27 1.14 -2.27 13.72
CA ALA A 27 1.40 -3.37 12.80
C ALA A 27 0.25 -3.64 11.81
N ARG A 28 -1.01 -3.50 12.26
CA ARG A 28 -2.20 -3.65 11.42
C ARG A 28 -2.33 -2.56 10.34
N ASP A 29 -1.97 -1.33 10.66
CA ASP A 29 -2.01 -0.24 9.68
C ASP A 29 -0.97 -0.48 8.57
N PHE A 30 0.13 -1.17 8.87
CA PHE A 30 1.15 -1.54 7.89
C PHE A 30 0.63 -2.54 6.86
N GLU A 31 -0.09 -3.58 7.29
CA GLU A 31 -0.72 -4.56 6.40
C GLU A 31 -1.75 -3.89 5.47
N ASP A 32 -2.62 -3.05 6.02
CA ASP A 32 -3.62 -2.30 5.25
C ASP A 32 -2.95 -1.38 4.20
N ILE A 33 -1.84 -0.72 4.56
CA ILE A 33 -1.05 0.13 3.66
C ILE A 33 -0.46 -0.69 2.51
N LEU A 34 0.10 -1.87 2.81
CA LEU A 34 0.68 -2.75 1.80
C LEU A 34 -0.39 -3.23 0.82
N GLN A 35 -1.53 -3.71 1.33
CA GLN A 35 -2.64 -4.17 0.50
C GLN A 35 -3.16 -3.06 -0.44
N CYS A 36 -3.31 -1.83 0.06
CA CYS A 36 -3.69 -0.69 -0.77
C CYS A 36 -2.62 -0.26 -1.77
N SER A 37 -1.35 -0.61 -1.55
CA SER A 37 -0.24 -0.25 -2.43
C SER A 37 -0.11 -1.21 -3.61
N ILE A 38 -0.44 -2.50 -3.44
CA ILE A 38 -0.32 -3.54 -4.48
C ILE A 38 -0.88 -3.07 -5.84
N PRO A 39 -2.16 -2.67 -5.98
CA PRO A 39 -2.69 -2.28 -7.29
C PRO A 39 -2.08 -0.99 -7.85
N VAL A 40 -1.51 -0.13 -7.00
CA VAL A 40 -0.87 1.13 -7.40
C VAL A 40 0.48 0.87 -8.04
N PHE A 41 1.20 -0.15 -7.57
CA PHE A 41 2.50 -0.52 -8.11
C PHE A 41 2.44 -1.37 -9.38
N VAL A 42 1.27 -1.91 -9.76
CA VAL A 42 1.13 -2.68 -11.01
C VAL A 42 1.32 -1.78 -12.24
N GLY A 43 2.45 -1.95 -12.93
CA GLY A 43 2.74 -1.22 -14.16
C GLY A 43 3.21 0.22 -13.93
N LEU A 44 3.51 0.58 -12.68
CA LEU A 44 4.02 1.90 -12.31
C LEU A 44 5.50 2.05 -12.71
N LEU A 45 6.26 0.97 -12.61
CA LEU A 45 7.68 0.93 -12.92
C LEU A 45 7.94 0.17 -14.23
N PRO A 46 9.02 0.47 -14.95
CA PRO A 46 9.47 -0.39 -16.04
C PRO A 46 10.04 -1.71 -15.50
N ASP A 47 9.88 -2.79 -16.27
CA ASP A 47 10.56 -4.05 -15.98
C ASP A 47 12.09 -3.87 -16.02
N PRO A 48 12.83 -4.56 -15.14
CA PRO A 48 12.40 -5.63 -14.22
C PRO A 48 11.93 -5.15 -12.83
N HIS A 49 12.04 -3.85 -12.54
CA HIS A 49 11.82 -3.31 -11.19
C HIS A 49 10.37 -3.47 -10.73
N ASN A 50 9.41 -3.38 -11.66
CA ASN A 50 8.00 -3.62 -11.39
C ASN A 50 7.75 -5.01 -10.79
N MET A 51 8.28 -6.06 -11.42
CA MET A 51 8.15 -7.43 -10.90
C MET A 51 8.82 -7.60 -9.54
N GLN A 52 10.00 -7.01 -9.33
CA GLN A 52 10.71 -7.10 -8.05
C GLN A 52 9.92 -6.46 -6.91
N VAL A 53 9.38 -5.26 -7.14
CA VAL A 53 8.59 -4.52 -6.15
C VAL A 53 7.27 -5.25 -5.87
N LEU A 54 6.58 -5.74 -6.90
CA LEU A 54 5.36 -6.53 -6.72
C LEU A 54 5.65 -7.82 -5.94
N HIS A 55 6.73 -8.54 -6.25
CA HIS A 55 7.10 -9.75 -5.53
C HIS A 55 7.38 -9.47 -4.04
N LEU A 56 8.05 -8.34 -3.73
CA LEU A 56 8.29 -7.94 -2.35
C LEU A 56 6.97 -7.59 -1.62
N LEU A 57 6.04 -6.91 -2.29
CA LEU A 57 4.75 -6.52 -1.73
C LEU A 57 3.79 -7.69 -1.49
N PHE A 58 3.91 -8.80 -2.25
CA PHE A 58 3.08 -10.00 -2.08
C PHE A 58 3.62 -11.01 -1.07
N VAL A 59 4.91 -10.93 -0.71
CA VAL A 59 5.57 -11.89 0.20
C VAL A 59 5.48 -11.43 1.66
N LEU A 60 5.32 -10.13 1.92
CA LEU A 60 5.20 -9.51 3.25
C LEU A 60 3.74 -9.45 3.71
#